data_AF-A0AAV6AF26-F1
#
_entry.id   AF-A0AAV6AF26-F1
#
_cell.length_a   1.000
_cell.length_b   1.000
_cell.length_c   1.000
_cell.angle_alpha   90.00
_cell.angle_beta   90.00
_cell.angle_gamma   90.00
#
_symmetry.space_group_name_H-M   'P 1'
#
loop_
_entity.id
_entity.type
_entity.pdbx_description
1 polymer ?
#
loop_
_entity_poly.entity_id
_entity_poly.type
_entity_poly.pdbx_seq_one_letter_code
_entity_poly.pdbx_strand_id
1 'polypeptide(L)'
;MVTKFLKRILDRSGSVAPIVALTALPLMLSVGSAIDFGRYISRETEVQNALDSAVIAAAVKKDVTVAEAGDIIHKMLEVNLMGAPDWEVASVVVTDEFVEATFREPLPTTFMQLAGVEKMNIEVSAGARRPEGLVEVALVLDNTGSMAGTRISSLRDAATELVNILEERAIKAENLKIALVPFVTSVNIKTPGVFKESWIDKTGASPYNGHNMSGTDLSTKNHWAVFQKLAEFEPTWAWKGCVEARPQPYAFNDEPPNLGSPSTLFVPYLWPDEPDTPTTTDKTVTVSRYDNSYLADQNTGTVEQRQAYLTKYRSSQVKIPQKPTPALKPFNTHGPNKSCGQPIQQLTTNMDVVRSAISIMRPWDDSGTNVAEGLAWGWRVLSPGEPYTEGAPFGTTSTRKYIILLTDGENVVYQGDTNYAPTSHNKSQYTSWGY
;
A
#
# COMPACT_ATOMS: atom_id res chain seq x y z
N MET A 1 55.02 34.36 -47.57
CA MET A 1 54.51 33.13 -48.24
C MET A 1 53.40 33.44 -49.23
N VAL A 2 52.41 34.25 -48.84
CA VAL A 2 51.27 34.68 -49.68
C VAL A 2 51.67 35.41 -50.98
N THR A 3 52.68 36.30 -50.92
CA THR A 3 53.16 37.05 -52.10
C THR A 3 53.89 36.20 -53.14
N LYS A 4 54.59 35.13 -52.72
CA LYS A 4 55.21 34.16 -53.65
C LYS A 4 54.17 33.22 -54.28
N PHE A 5 53.09 32.91 -53.56
CA PHE A 5 51.98 32.09 -54.05
C PHE A 5 51.19 32.83 -55.14
N LEU A 6 50.87 34.11 -54.90
CA LEU A 6 50.18 34.98 -55.87
C LEU A 6 50.99 35.18 -57.17
N LYS A 7 52.32 35.31 -57.07
CA LYS A 7 53.21 35.46 -58.23
C LYS A 7 53.25 34.21 -59.13
N ARG A 8 53.03 33.02 -58.56
CA ARG A 8 53.04 31.72 -59.26
C ARG A 8 51.70 31.38 -59.93
N ILE A 9 50.60 31.98 -59.46
CA ILE A 9 49.27 31.88 -60.09
C ILE A 9 49.15 32.83 -61.29
N LEU A 10 49.88 33.95 -61.28
CA LEU A 10 49.91 34.93 -62.37
C LEU A 10 50.94 34.64 -63.46
N ASP A 11 51.73 33.58 -63.32
CA ASP A 11 52.76 33.19 -64.27
C ASP A 11 52.13 32.45 -65.47
N ARG A 12 52.24 33.02 -66.67
CA ARG A 12 51.61 32.50 -67.91
C ARG A 12 52.33 31.30 -68.52
N SER A 13 53.42 30.84 -67.91
CA SER A 13 54.30 29.80 -68.43
C SER A 13 53.93 28.37 -67.98
N GLY A 14 52.89 28.19 -67.15
CA GLY A 14 52.45 26.87 -66.67
C GLY A 14 50.93 26.67 -66.60
N SER A 15 50.46 25.46 -66.91
CA SER A 15 49.05 25.04 -66.78
C SER A 15 48.63 24.80 -65.32
N VAL A 16 48.98 25.72 -64.42
CA VAL A 16 48.70 25.59 -62.98
C VAL A 16 47.28 26.04 -62.67
N ALA A 17 46.80 27.11 -63.32
CA ALA A 17 45.44 27.63 -63.09
C ALA A 17 44.32 26.63 -63.42
N PRO A 18 44.35 25.85 -64.53
CA PRO A 18 43.32 24.85 -64.82
C PRO A 18 43.30 23.70 -63.81
N ILE A 19 44.47 23.24 -63.36
CA ILE A 19 44.60 22.15 -62.38
C ILE A 19 44.11 22.60 -61.00
N VAL A 20 44.46 23.81 -60.58
CA VAL A 20 43.96 24.40 -59.32
C VAL A 20 42.44 24.57 -59.37
N ALA A 21 41.87 25.04 -60.48
CA ALA A 21 40.42 25.18 -60.62
C ALA A 21 39.69 23.82 -60.57
N LEU A 22 40.22 22.80 -61.26
CA LEU A 22 39.64 21.45 -61.28
C LEU A 22 39.75 20.72 -59.93
N THR A 23 40.81 20.97 -59.15
CA THR A 23 41.01 20.36 -57.82
C THR A 23 40.33 21.14 -56.70
N ALA A 24 40.13 22.44 -56.86
CA ALA A 24 39.43 23.27 -55.88
C ALA A 24 37.95 22.89 -55.71
N LEU A 25 37.26 22.52 -56.79
CA LEU A 25 35.86 22.10 -56.75
C LEU A 25 35.62 20.86 -55.85
N PRO A 26 36.30 19.71 -56.04
CA PRO A 26 36.10 18.55 -55.17
C PRO A 26 36.58 18.79 -53.73
N LEU A 27 37.61 19.63 -53.51
CA LEU A 27 38.05 20.00 -52.16
C LEU A 27 37.01 20.86 -51.43
N MET A 28 36.44 21.88 -52.11
CA MET A 28 35.37 22.70 -51.55
C MET A 28 34.11 21.86 -51.30
N LEU A 29 33.79 20.93 -52.19
CA LEU A 29 32.66 20.02 -51.99
C LEU A 29 32.89 19.11 -50.78
N SER A 30 34.11 18.60 -50.58
CA SER A 30 34.46 17.78 -49.42
C SER A 30 34.34 18.56 -48.10
N VAL A 31 34.92 19.75 -48.02
CA VAL A 31 34.81 20.62 -46.83
C VAL A 31 33.36 21.06 -46.60
N GLY A 32 32.66 21.45 -47.67
CA GLY A 32 31.26 21.86 -47.61
C GLY A 32 30.32 20.74 -47.17
N SER A 33 30.55 19.51 -47.63
CA SER A 33 29.79 18.33 -47.18
C SER A 33 30.00 18.06 -45.69
N ALA A 34 31.22 18.27 -45.17
CA ALA A 34 31.49 18.15 -43.74
C ALA A 34 30.74 19.23 -42.93
N ILE A 35 30.61 20.45 -43.45
CA ILE A 35 29.83 21.53 -42.82
C ILE A 35 28.34 21.19 -42.83
N ASP A 36 27.79 20.75 -43.96
CA ASP A 36 26.38 20.37 -44.06
C ASP A 36 26.06 19.18 -43.15
N PHE A 37 26.95 18.18 -43.08
CA PHE A 37 26.82 17.06 -42.16
C PHE A 37 26.90 17.51 -40.69
N GLY A 38 27.81 18.43 -40.35
CA GLY A 38 27.86 19.01 -39.01
C GLY A 38 26.58 19.75 -38.62
N ARG A 39 25.97 20.47 -39.57
CA ARG A 39 24.65 21.11 -39.38
C ARG A 39 23.54 20.09 -39.20
N TYR A 40 23.55 19.00 -39.97
CA TYR A 40 22.58 17.91 -39.83
C TYR A 40 22.64 17.31 -38.42
N ILE A 41 23.82 16.91 -37.95
CA ILE A 41 23.98 16.30 -36.61
C ILE A 41 23.57 17.28 -35.50
N SER A 42 23.93 18.56 -35.63
CA SER A 42 23.55 19.59 -34.66
C SER A 42 22.03 19.78 -34.60
N ARG A 43 21.36 19.79 -35.77
CA ARG A 43 19.91 19.96 -35.86
C ARG A 43 19.16 18.72 -35.38
N GLU A 44 19.62 17.54 -35.76
CA GLU A 44 19.08 16.25 -35.28
C GLU A 44 19.09 16.19 -33.75
N THR A 45 20.19 16.59 -33.11
CA THR A 45 20.31 16.64 -31.64
C THR A 45 19.35 17.66 -31.01
N GLU A 46 19.22 18.85 -31.60
CA GLU A 46 18.31 19.90 -31.14
C GLU A 46 16.84 19.43 -31.19
N VAL A 47 16.44 18.85 -32.32
CA VAL A 47 15.09 18.33 -32.54
C VAL A 47 14.81 17.13 -31.63
N GLN A 48 15.77 16.22 -31.45
CA GLN A 48 15.61 15.09 -30.52
C GLN A 48 15.32 15.59 -29.10
N ASN A 49 16.11 16.54 -28.58
CA ASN A 49 15.89 17.12 -27.25
C ASN A 49 14.52 17.82 -27.12
N ALA A 50 14.10 18.52 -28.19
CA ALA A 50 12.79 19.18 -28.22
C ALA A 50 11.64 18.16 -28.21
N LEU A 51 11.77 17.07 -28.99
CA LEU A 51 10.79 15.99 -29.07
C LEU A 51 10.71 15.20 -27.76
N ASP A 52 11.84 14.89 -27.12
CA ASP A 52 11.89 14.20 -25.82
C ASP A 52 11.10 14.97 -24.75
N SER A 53 11.33 16.29 -24.67
CA SER A 53 10.59 17.18 -23.75
C SER A 53 9.09 17.23 -24.07
N ALA A 54 8.74 17.30 -25.36
CA ALA A 54 7.36 17.36 -25.81
C ALA A 54 6.58 16.07 -25.51
N VAL A 55 7.19 14.90 -25.74
CA VAL A 55 6.58 13.59 -25.47
C VAL A 55 6.43 13.35 -23.97
N ILE A 56 7.38 13.79 -23.13
CA ILE A 56 7.23 13.76 -21.66
C ILE A 56 6.03 14.61 -21.22
N ALA A 57 5.88 15.83 -21.74
CA ALA A 57 4.77 16.70 -21.40
C ALA A 57 3.40 16.07 -21.75
N ALA A 58 3.32 15.38 -22.89
CA ALA A 58 2.13 14.62 -23.26
C ALA A 58 1.89 13.40 -22.35
N ALA A 59 2.95 12.67 -21.97
CA ALA A 59 2.86 11.46 -21.15
C ALA A 59 2.36 11.69 -19.71
N VAL A 60 2.56 12.89 -19.16
CA VAL A 60 2.12 13.25 -17.79
C VAL A 60 0.61 13.54 -17.73
N LYS A 61 -0.04 13.87 -18.86
CA LYS A 61 -1.45 14.23 -18.86
C LYS A 61 -2.35 13.00 -18.59
N LYS A 62 -3.26 13.18 -17.63
CA LYS A 62 -4.31 12.20 -17.28
C LYS A 62 -5.30 12.02 -18.43
N ASP A 63 -5.67 10.77 -18.73
CA ASP A 63 -6.65 10.39 -19.75
C ASP A 63 -6.41 10.99 -21.16
N VAL A 64 -5.15 11.24 -21.51
CA VAL A 64 -4.78 11.86 -22.79
C VAL A 64 -5.14 10.97 -23.97
N THR A 65 -5.88 11.54 -24.92
CA THR A 65 -6.17 10.90 -26.22
C THR A 65 -5.03 11.11 -27.21
N VAL A 66 -4.98 10.32 -28.29
CA VAL A 66 -3.97 10.48 -29.36
C VAL A 66 -3.99 11.91 -29.94
N ALA A 67 -5.18 12.48 -30.14
CA ALA A 67 -5.33 13.84 -30.66
C ALA A 67 -4.77 14.89 -29.69
N GLU A 68 -5.11 14.79 -28.40
CA GLU A 68 -4.62 15.74 -27.41
C GLU A 68 -3.11 15.62 -27.15
N ALA A 69 -2.56 14.40 -27.20
CA ALA A 69 -1.11 14.20 -27.13
C ALA A 69 -0.43 14.86 -28.32
N GLY A 70 -0.98 14.71 -29.52
CA GLY A 70 -0.52 15.40 -30.73
C GLY A 70 -0.53 16.91 -30.58
N ASP A 71 -1.61 17.50 -30.05
CA ASP A 71 -1.71 18.95 -29.83
C ASP A 71 -0.66 19.45 -28.83
N ILE A 72 -0.44 18.72 -27.73
CA ILE A 72 0.59 19.06 -26.72
C ILE A 72 1.98 18.99 -27.35
N ILE A 73 2.27 17.93 -28.10
CA ILE A 73 3.57 17.73 -28.75
C ILE A 73 3.81 18.83 -29.78
N HIS A 74 2.84 19.12 -30.65
CA HIS A 74 2.93 20.20 -31.64
C HIS A 74 3.20 21.55 -30.98
N LYS A 75 2.45 21.90 -29.94
CA LYS A 75 2.62 23.17 -29.23
C LYS A 75 3.99 23.28 -28.57
N MET A 76 4.49 22.20 -27.96
CA MET A 76 5.82 22.18 -27.34
C MET A 76 6.94 22.29 -28.39
N LEU A 77 6.80 21.62 -29.52
CA LEU A 77 7.75 21.71 -30.63
C LEU A 77 7.77 23.10 -31.26
N GLU A 78 6.61 23.75 -31.43
CA GLU A 78 6.53 25.11 -31.96
C GLU A 78 7.28 26.12 -31.07
N VAL A 79 7.17 25.96 -29.74
CA VAL A 79 7.90 26.80 -28.77
C VAL A 79 9.41 26.49 -28.78
N ASN A 80 9.80 25.23 -28.93
CA ASN A 80 11.21 24.83 -28.89
C ASN A 80 11.96 25.07 -30.21
N LEU A 81 11.27 25.04 -31.35
CA LEU A 81 11.86 25.08 -32.71
C LEU A 81 11.57 26.39 -33.46
N MET A 82 11.29 27.48 -32.73
CA MET A 82 10.87 28.78 -33.28
C MET A 82 11.57 29.15 -34.60
N GLY A 83 10.78 29.36 -35.66
CA GLY A 83 11.27 29.84 -36.96
C GLY A 83 11.67 28.75 -37.97
N ALA A 84 11.47 27.46 -37.67
CA ALA A 84 11.62 26.38 -38.64
C ALA A 84 10.37 26.27 -39.54
N PRO A 85 10.49 26.48 -40.87
CA PRO A 85 9.31 26.65 -41.74
C PRO A 85 8.65 25.34 -42.21
N ASP A 86 9.34 24.19 -42.15
CA ASP A 86 8.88 22.96 -42.77
C ASP A 86 9.17 21.73 -41.88
N TRP A 87 8.25 21.39 -40.97
CA TRP A 87 8.32 20.15 -40.17
C TRP A 87 6.94 19.55 -39.95
N GLU A 88 6.89 18.25 -39.66
CA GLU A 88 5.66 17.53 -39.31
C GLU A 88 5.88 16.55 -38.15
N VAL A 89 4.82 16.29 -37.39
CA VAL A 89 4.74 15.13 -36.50
C VAL A 89 4.13 14.00 -37.32
N ALA A 90 4.98 13.07 -37.78
CA ALA A 90 4.60 12.00 -38.71
C ALA A 90 3.68 10.96 -38.06
N SER A 91 3.83 10.70 -36.77
CA SER A 91 2.95 9.81 -36.02
C SER A 91 2.98 10.13 -34.53
N VAL A 92 1.84 9.90 -33.87
CA VAL A 92 1.70 9.91 -32.41
C VAL A 92 0.99 8.62 -32.02
N VAL A 93 1.60 7.87 -31.12
CA VAL A 93 1.03 6.64 -30.55
C VAL A 93 0.85 6.86 -29.06
N VAL A 94 -0.38 6.70 -28.58
CA VAL A 94 -0.69 6.73 -27.15
C VAL A 94 -1.18 5.35 -26.75
N THR A 95 -0.46 4.73 -25.84
CA THR A 95 -0.87 3.52 -25.14
C THR A 95 -1.05 3.83 -23.66
N ASP A 96 -1.47 2.84 -22.88
CA ASP A 96 -1.46 2.97 -21.42
C ASP A 96 -0.02 3.11 -20.88
N GLU A 97 0.96 2.47 -21.53
CA GLU A 97 2.36 2.45 -21.06
C GLU A 97 3.24 3.57 -21.57
N PHE A 98 3.04 4.00 -22.81
CA PHE A 98 3.93 4.93 -23.49
C PHE A 98 3.16 5.94 -24.33
N VAL A 99 3.71 7.15 -24.41
CA VAL A 99 3.46 8.06 -25.52
C VAL A 99 4.71 8.05 -26.38
N GLU A 100 4.54 7.81 -27.68
CA GLU A 100 5.60 7.86 -28.67
C GLU A 100 5.23 8.82 -29.77
N ALA A 101 6.23 9.52 -30.31
CA ALA A 101 6.04 10.38 -31.46
C ALA A 101 7.24 10.33 -32.39
N THR A 102 6.97 10.51 -33.69
CA THR A 102 7.98 10.61 -34.73
C THR A 102 7.88 11.98 -35.37
N PHE A 103 9.00 12.66 -35.48
CA PHE A 103 9.13 13.99 -36.08
C PHE A 103 9.92 13.90 -37.38
N ARG A 104 9.53 14.69 -38.37
CA ARG A 104 10.25 14.82 -39.65
C ARG A 104 10.47 16.27 -40.02
N GLU A 105 11.69 16.58 -40.44
CA GLU A 105 12.08 17.90 -40.96
C GLU A 105 13.05 17.74 -42.15
N PRO A 106 12.70 18.23 -43.35
CA PRO A 106 13.65 18.37 -44.44
C PRO A 106 14.63 19.52 -44.20
N LEU A 107 15.92 19.22 -43.96
CA LEU A 107 16.98 20.22 -43.82
C LEU A 107 17.64 20.56 -45.18
N PRO A 108 17.55 21.81 -45.68
CA PRO A 108 18.23 22.21 -46.90
C PRO A 108 19.75 22.21 -46.75
N THR A 109 20.45 21.62 -47.71
CA THR A 109 21.93 21.61 -47.76
C THR A 109 22.45 22.89 -48.42
N THR A 110 23.67 23.32 -48.10
CA THR A 110 24.26 24.54 -48.67
C THR A 110 25.35 24.24 -49.70
N PHE A 111 26.15 23.22 -49.46
CA PHE A 111 27.24 22.81 -50.33
C PHE A 111 26.92 21.51 -51.06
N MET A 112 26.24 20.56 -50.40
CA MET A 112 25.88 19.28 -51.02
C MET A 112 24.86 19.43 -52.17
N GLN A 113 24.10 20.52 -52.21
CA GLN A 113 23.26 20.88 -53.36
C GLN A 113 24.06 21.00 -54.67
N LEU A 114 25.36 21.36 -54.62
CA LEU A 114 26.24 21.40 -55.79
C LEU A 114 26.52 20.00 -56.37
N ALA A 115 26.33 18.95 -55.56
CA ALA A 115 26.38 17.55 -55.97
C ALA A 115 24.99 16.93 -56.20
N GLY A 116 23.92 17.74 -56.24
CA GLY A 116 22.54 17.29 -56.47
C GLY A 116 21.79 16.78 -55.23
N VAL A 117 22.35 16.93 -54.02
CA VAL A 117 21.66 16.58 -52.77
C VAL A 117 21.12 17.86 -52.15
N GLU A 118 19.90 18.26 -52.52
CA GLU A 118 19.31 19.55 -52.11
C GLU A 118 18.86 19.58 -50.65
N LYS A 119 18.43 18.43 -50.11
CA LYS A 119 17.87 18.30 -48.76
C LYS A 119 18.32 17.01 -48.09
N MET A 120 18.47 17.04 -46.77
CA MET A 120 18.65 15.86 -45.92
C MET A 120 17.47 15.77 -44.96
N ASN A 121 16.79 14.63 -44.94
CA ASN A 121 15.63 14.44 -44.06
C ASN A 121 16.10 14.04 -42.67
N ILE A 122 15.73 14.82 -41.67
CA ILE A 122 15.86 14.46 -40.26
C ILE A 122 14.58 13.71 -39.88
N GLU A 123 14.74 12.50 -39.35
CA GLU A 123 13.66 11.72 -38.76
C GLU A 123 14.12 11.29 -37.37
N VAL A 124 13.42 11.75 -36.35
CA VAL A 124 13.71 11.39 -34.95
C VAL A 124 12.45 10.83 -34.31
N SER A 125 12.63 9.89 -33.39
CA SER A 125 11.55 9.30 -32.61
C SER A 125 11.87 9.41 -31.12
N ALA A 126 10.86 9.74 -30.32
CA ALA A 126 10.97 9.78 -28.87
C ALA A 126 9.79 9.04 -28.24
N GLY A 127 10.07 8.41 -27.09
CA GLY A 127 9.08 7.71 -26.30
C GLY A 127 9.23 8.05 -24.82
N ALA A 128 8.13 8.40 -24.16
CA ALA A 128 8.10 8.58 -22.72
C ALA A 128 7.18 7.54 -22.09
N ARG A 129 7.70 6.85 -21.07
CA ARG A 129 6.90 5.94 -20.26
C ARG A 129 5.93 6.77 -19.42
N ARG A 130 4.65 6.45 -19.52
CA ARG A 130 3.62 7.04 -18.66
C ARG A 130 3.84 6.50 -17.23
N PRO A 131 3.53 7.29 -16.18
CA PRO A 131 3.55 6.79 -14.82
C PRO A 131 2.47 5.72 -14.65
N GLU A 132 2.83 4.50 -15.04
CA GLU A 132 2.04 3.31 -14.85
C GLU A 132 2.41 2.69 -13.52
N GLY A 133 1.46 2.71 -12.61
CA GLY A 133 1.50 1.89 -11.45
C GLY A 133 0.08 1.64 -11.01
N LEU A 134 -0.34 0.37 -10.99
CA LEU A 134 -1.35 0.01 -10.00
C LEU A 134 -0.74 0.38 -8.64
N VAL A 135 -1.35 1.30 -7.93
CA VAL A 135 -0.96 1.70 -6.58
C VAL A 135 -1.91 1.00 -5.62
N GLU A 136 -1.36 0.10 -4.80
CA GLU A 136 -2.11 -0.58 -3.75
C GLU A 136 -1.61 -0.09 -2.40
N VAL A 137 -2.51 0.49 -1.60
CA VAL A 137 -2.18 1.07 -0.30
C VAL A 137 -2.96 0.36 0.79
N ALA A 138 -2.27 -0.10 1.84
CA ALA A 138 -2.90 -0.51 3.09
C ALA A 138 -2.72 0.60 4.13
N LEU A 139 -3.83 1.22 4.52
CA LEU A 139 -3.89 2.15 5.64
C LEU A 139 -4.05 1.33 6.93
N VAL A 140 -2.98 1.22 7.70
CA VAL A 140 -2.96 0.52 9.00
C VAL A 140 -3.16 1.57 10.08
N LEU A 141 -4.38 1.64 10.61
CA LEU A 141 -4.81 2.77 11.43
C LEU A 141 -5.10 2.32 12.88
N ASP A 142 -4.39 2.94 13.82
CA ASP A 142 -4.54 2.71 15.25
C ASP A 142 -5.85 3.31 15.76
N ASN A 143 -6.69 2.47 16.38
CA ASN A 143 -7.89 2.93 17.06
C ASN A 143 -7.97 2.46 18.51
N THR A 144 -6.83 2.35 19.19
CA THR A 144 -6.76 2.11 20.64
C THR A 144 -7.32 3.28 21.45
N GLY A 145 -7.51 3.08 22.76
CA GLY A 145 -8.08 4.10 23.63
C GLY A 145 -7.16 5.31 23.84
N SER A 146 -5.84 5.14 23.72
CA SER A 146 -4.87 6.24 23.76
C SER A 146 -5.07 7.24 22.60
N MET A 147 -5.66 6.76 21.49
CA MET A 147 -6.08 7.58 20.36
C MET A 147 -7.37 8.39 20.63
N ALA A 148 -8.01 8.27 21.80
CA ALA A 148 -9.24 9.00 22.08
C ALA A 148 -9.08 10.54 22.01
N GLY A 149 -10.22 11.23 21.87
CA GLY A 149 -10.27 12.69 21.77
C GLY A 149 -9.82 13.20 20.40
N THR A 150 -8.90 14.16 20.38
CA THR A 150 -8.46 14.83 19.14
C THR A 150 -7.59 13.94 18.26
N ARG A 151 -6.91 12.94 18.83
CA ARG A 151 -6.01 12.05 18.07
C ARG A 151 -6.75 11.24 17.02
N ILE A 152 -7.85 10.56 17.41
CA ILE A 152 -8.65 9.76 16.47
C ILE A 152 -9.37 10.64 15.46
N SER A 153 -9.82 11.84 15.82
CA SER A 153 -10.41 12.76 14.83
C SER A 153 -9.36 13.23 13.83
N SER A 154 -8.17 13.66 14.28
CA SER A 154 -7.06 14.04 13.40
C SER A 154 -6.60 12.88 12.51
N LEU A 155 -6.59 11.64 13.04
CA LEU A 155 -6.28 10.45 12.25
C LEU A 155 -7.30 10.23 11.14
N ARG A 156 -8.59 10.38 11.42
CA ARG A 156 -9.64 10.25 10.40
C ARG A 156 -9.51 11.33 9.33
N ASP A 157 -9.26 12.57 9.74
CA ASP A 157 -9.10 13.71 8.83
C ASP A 157 -7.88 13.49 7.93
N ALA A 158 -6.72 13.16 8.50
CA ALA A 158 -5.49 12.92 7.75
C ALA A 158 -5.59 11.70 6.81
N ALA A 159 -6.21 10.61 7.26
CA ALA A 159 -6.43 9.43 6.41
C ALA A 159 -7.40 9.75 5.26
N THR A 160 -8.46 10.51 5.52
CA THR A 160 -9.42 10.94 4.49
C THR A 160 -8.76 11.88 3.47
N GLU A 161 -7.96 12.85 3.94
CA GLU A 161 -7.21 13.76 3.07
C GLU A 161 -6.23 12.98 2.18
N LEU A 162 -5.50 12.01 2.74
CA LEU A 162 -4.62 11.15 1.97
C LEU A 162 -5.36 10.36 0.88
N VAL A 163 -6.51 9.76 1.21
CA VAL A 163 -7.35 9.06 0.21
C VAL A 163 -7.73 10.01 -0.92
N ASN A 164 -8.16 11.23 -0.61
CA ASN A 164 -8.54 12.23 -1.62
C ASN A 164 -7.35 12.63 -2.50
N ILE A 165 -6.18 12.89 -1.92
CA ILE A 165 -4.96 13.24 -2.67
C ILE A 165 -4.56 12.10 -3.62
N LEU A 166 -4.63 10.85 -3.17
CA LEU A 166 -4.30 9.69 -4.00
C LEU A 166 -5.32 9.51 -5.13
N GLU A 167 -6.60 9.67 -4.85
CA GLU A 167 -7.69 9.57 -5.84
C GLU A 167 -7.59 10.65 -6.92
N GLU A 168 -7.33 11.91 -6.53
CA GLU A 168 -7.15 13.03 -7.46
C GLU A 168 -5.94 12.81 -8.39
N ARG A 169 -4.84 12.27 -7.85
CA ARG A 169 -3.59 12.03 -8.60
C ARG A 169 -3.58 10.74 -9.39
N ALA A 170 -4.51 9.82 -9.15
CA ALA A 170 -4.61 8.58 -9.90
C ALA A 170 -4.92 8.89 -11.37
N ILE A 171 -4.14 8.35 -12.31
CA ILE A 171 -4.37 8.53 -13.75
C ILE A 171 -5.68 7.84 -14.17
N LYS A 172 -5.97 6.65 -13.63
CA LYS A 172 -7.26 5.97 -13.79
C LYS A 172 -7.76 5.53 -12.42
N ALA A 173 -9.06 5.53 -12.19
CA ALA A 173 -9.63 5.16 -10.90
C ALA A 173 -9.32 3.69 -10.53
N GLU A 174 -9.31 2.81 -11.53
CA GLU A 174 -8.95 1.39 -11.37
C GLU A 174 -7.47 1.16 -11.03
N ASN A 175 -6.60 2.15 -11.25
CA ASN A 175 -5.18 2.06 -10.93
C ASN A 175 -4.88 2.33 -9.46
N LEU A 176 -5.87 2.72 -8.65
CA LEU A 176 -5.71 2.95 -7.21
C LEU A 176 -6.60 1.98 -6.44
N LYS A 177 -5.98 1.14 -5.60
CA LYS A 177 -6.69 0.36 -4.59
C LYS A 177 -6.23 0.76 -3.21
N ILE A 178 -7.19 0.98 -2.31
CA ILE A 178 -6.90 1.26 -0.92
C ILE A 178 -7.65 0.26 -0.04
N ALA A 179 -6.94 -0.25 0.96
CA ALA A 179 -7.48 -1.05 2.05
C ALA A 179 -7.35 -0.28 3.36
N LEU A 180 -8.23 -0.59 4.30
CA LEU A 180 -8.16 -0.08 5.67
C LEU A 180 -8.04 -1.25 6.64
N VAL A 181 -7.03 -1.21 7.50
CA VAL A 181 -6.79 -2.17 8.57
C VAL A 181 -6.84 -1.44 9.92
N PRO A 182 -8.01 -1.36 10.55
CA PRO A 182 -8.12 -0.88 11.93
C PRO A 182 -7.52 -1.91 12.88
N PHE A 183 -6.69 -1.47 13.83
CA PHE A 183 -6.08 -2.38 14.81
C PHE A 183 -6.08 -1.83 16.23
N VAL A 184 -6.19 -2.77 17.18
CA VAL A 184 -6.04 -2.56 18.62
C VAL A 184 -5.05 -3.59 19.17
N THR A 185 -5.40 -4.34 20.21
CA THR A 185 -4.70 -5.56 20.62
C THR A 185 -4.87 -6.74 19.64
N SER A 186 -5.87 -6.67 18.77
CA SER A 186 -6.23 -7.67 17.76
C SER A 186 -6.77 -6.99 16.50
N VAL A 187 -6.95 -7.76 15.42
CA VAL A 187 -7.51 -7.29 14.14
C VAL A 187 -8.74 -8.10 13.78
N ASN A 188 -9.79 -7.42 13.32
CA ASN A 188 -11.05 -8.04 12.91
C ASN A 188 -11.04 -8.32 11.40
N ILE A 189 -11.16 -9.60 11.04
CA ILE A 189 -11.04 -10.08 9.66
C ILE A 189 -12.40 -10.41 9.04
N LYS A 190 -13.50 -10.19 9.79
CA LYS A 190 -14.86 -10.56 9.37
C LYS A 190 -15.47 -9.48 8.49
N THR A 191 -14.80 -9.20 7.37
CA THR A 191 -15.24 -8.24 6.36
C THR A 191 -16.51 -8.75 5.66
N PRO A 192 -17.61 -7.98 5.66
CA PRO A 192 -18.87 -8.41 5.05
C PRO A 192 -18.71 -8.77 3.57
N GLY A 193 -19.21 -9.96 3.18
CA GLY A 193 -19.16 -10.45 1.79
C GLY A 193 -17.81 -11.01 1.33
N VAL A 194 -16.75 -10.87 2.12
CA VAL A 194 -15.39 -11.38 1.80
C VAL A 194 -14.99 -12.51 2.72
N PHE A 195 -15.34 -12.40 4.01
CA PHE A 195 -14.96 -13.37 5.02
C PHE A 195 -15.40 -14.80 4.68
N LYS A 196 -14.48 -15.76 4.81
CA LYS A 196 -14.77 -17.20 4.69
C LYS A 196 -14.48 -17.93 6.00
N GLU A 197 -15.43 -18.74 6.45
CA GLU A 197 -15.24 -19.58 7.65
C GLU A 197 -14.13 -20.64 7.49
N SER A 198 -13.74 -20.97 6.26
CA SER A 198 -12.64 -21.91 5.99
C SER A 198 -11.29 -21.43 6.49
N TRP A 199 -11.15 -20.13 6.79
CA TRP A 199 -9.93 -19.56 7.36
C TRP A 199 -9.75 -19.85 8.84
N ILE A 200 -10.83 -20.26 9.52
CA ILE A 200 -10.89 -20.35 10.97
C ILE A 200 -10.70 -21.79 11.43
N ASP A 201 -9.89 -21.98 12.47
CA ASP A 201 -9.79 -23.25 13.18
C ASP A 201 -11.05 -23.50 14.04
N LYS A 202 -12.08 -24.04 13.40
CA LYS A 202 -13.36 -24.35 14.06
C LYS A 202 -13.33 -25.64 14.86
N THR A 203 -12.35 -26.51 14.64
CA THR A 203 -12.28 -27.83 15.27
C THR A 203 -11.30 -27.90 16.44
N GLY A 204 -10.49 -26.87 16.65
CA GLY A 204 -9.43 -26.89 17.67
C GLY A 204 -8.24 -27.74 17.25
N ALA A 205 -8.00 -27.86 15.94
CA ALA A 205 -6.90 -28.66 15.41
C ALA A 205 -5.56 -27.92 15.44
N SER A 206 -5.56 -26.59 15.53
CA SER A 206 -4.35 -25.80 15.73
C SER A 206 -3.81 -26.01 17.16
N PRO A 207 -2.51 -26.26 17.34
CA PRO A 207 -1.92 -26.45 18.67
C PRO A 207 -2.00 -25.21 19.58
N TYR A 208 -2.31 -24.04 19.01
CA TYR A 208 -2.44 -22.78 19.75
C TYR A 208 -3.89 -22.49 20.17
N ASN A 209 -4.87 -23.20 19.63
CA ASN A 209 -6.27 -23.01 19.99
C ASN A 209 -6.51 -23.53 21.42
N GLY A 210 -6.99 -22.65 22.31
CA GLY A 210 -7.22 -23.01 23.71
C GLY A 210 -5.96 -23.29 24.52
N HIS A 211 -4.77 -22.84 24.09
CA HIS A 211 -3.51 -23.10 24.80
C HIS A 211 -3.47 -22.47 26.20
N ASN A 212 -4.18 -21.34 26.39
CA ASN A 212 -4.35 -20.63 27.66
C ASN A 212 -5.50 -21.18 28.53
N MET A 213 -6.08 -22.32 28.14
CA MET A 213 -7.24 -22.93 28.79
C MET A 213 -6.94 -24.29 29.44
N SER A 214 -7.61 -24.53 30.56
CA SER A 214 -7.55 -25.72 31.39
C SER A 214 -8.93 -26.38 31.53
N GLY A 215 -8.95 -27.71 31.66
CA GLY A 215 -10.17 -28.49 31.72
C GLY A 215 -9.93 -29.94 31.31
N THR A 216 -10.85 -30.83 31.72
CA THR A 216 -10.74 -32.30 31.55
C THR A 216 -11.20 -32.80 30.19
N ASP A 217 -11.86 -31.96 29.38
CA ASP A 217 -12.35 -32.34 28.06
C ASP A 217 -11.53 -31.65 26.96
N LEU A 218 -10.58 -32.40 26.39
CA LEU A 218 -9.71 -31.93 25.29
C LEU A 218 -10.51 -31.58 24.02
N SER A 219 -11.72 -32.12 23.84
CA SER A 219 -12.60 -31.77 22.71
C SER A 219 -13.22 -30.36 22.85
N THR A 220 -13.03 -29.72 24.01
CA THR A 220 -13.56 -28.38 24.34
C THR A 220 -12.48 -27.31 24.50
N LYS A 221 -11.18 -27.64 24.34
CA LYS A 221 -10.10 -26.65 24.27
C LYS A 221 -10.07 -25.95 22.91
N ASN A 222 -11.19 -25.32 22.57
CA ASN A 222 -11.42 -24.72 21.28
C ASN A 222 -12.23 -23.43 21.46
N HIS A 223 -11.65 -22.30 21.07
CA HIS A 223 -12.28 -20.99 21.16
C HIS A 223 -13.58 -20.92 20.36
N TRP A 224 -13.66 -21.63 19.23
CA TRP A 224 -14.89 -21.68 18.43
C TRP A 224 -16.05 -22.31 19.20
N ALA A 225 -15.82 -23.46 19.84
CA ALA A 225 -16.82 -24.13 20.67
C ALA A 225 -17.22 -23.28 21.89
N VAL A 226 -16.27 -22.54 22.47
CA VAL A 226 -16.55 -21.57 23.54
C VAL A 226 -17.48 -20.47 23.03
N PHE A 227 -17.20 -19.87 21.87
CA PHE A 227 -18.07 -18.85 21.28
C PHE A 227 -19.48 -19.37 20.94
N GLN A 228 -19.63 -20.63 20.53
CA GLN A 228 -20.95 -21.23 20.31
C GLN A 228 -21.76 -21.28 21.60
N LYS A 229 -21.16 -21.79 22.71
CA LYS A 229 -21.83 -21.84 24.02
C LYS A 229 -22.15 -20.44 24.58
N LEU A 230 -21.25 -19.48 24.36
CA LEU A 230 -21.48 -18.10 24.79
C LEU A 230 -22.57 -17.41 23.98
N ALA A 231 -22.67 -17.67 22.68
CA ALA A 231 -23.75 -17.15 21.84
C ALA A 231 -25.12 -17.72 22.21
N GLU A 232 -25.19 -18.99 22.65
CA GLU A 232 -26.41 -19.58 23.19
C GLU A 232 -26.85 -18.91 24.50
N PHE A 233 -25.89 -18.52 25.35
CA PHE A 233 -26.16 -17.83 26.62
C PHE A 233 -26.50 -16.34 26.45
N GLU A 234 -25.71 -15.63 25.65
CA GLU A 234 -25.81 -14.20 25.38
C GLU A 234 -25.50 -13.96 23.88
N PRO A 235 -26.51 -13.77 23.02
CA PRO A 235 -26.30 -13.67 21.57
C PRO A 235 -25.33 -12.55 21.15
N THR A 236 -25.20 -11.50 21.96
CA THR A 236 -24.25 -10.40 21.72
C THR A 236 -22.77 -10.80 21.93
N TRP A 237 -22.52 -11.98 22.50
CA TRP A 237 -21.19 -12.55 22.70
C TRP A 237 -20.75 -13.51 21.59
N ALA A 238 -21.54 -13.68 20.53
CA ALA A 238 -21.10 -14.38 19.33
C ALA A 238 -19.77 -13.80 18.80
N TRP A 239 -18.95 -14.65 18.19
CA TRP A 239 -17.63 -14.24 17.70
C TRP A 239 -17.72 -13.09 16.70
N LYS A 240 -17.08 -11.96 17.06
CA LYS A 240 -17.18 -10.69 16.33
C LYS A 240 -16.30 -10.65 15.08
N GLY A 241 -15.26 -11.49 15.00
CA GLY A 241 -14.40 -11.57 13.82
C GLY A 241 -12.91 -11.38 14.05
N CYS A 242 -12.49 -11.09 15.28
CA CYS A 242 -11.07 -10.95 15.59
C CYS A 242 -10.36 -12.29 15.72
N VAL A 243 -9.08 -12.31 15.38
CA VAL A 243 -8.27 -13.53 15.39
C VAL A 243 -7.01 -13.35 16.22
N GLU A 244 -6.53 -14.45 16.78
CA GLU A 244 -5.23 -14.52 17.41
C GLU A 244 -4.12 -14.52 16.37
N ALA A 245 -2.95 -14.07 16.79
CA ALA A 245 -1.75 -14.11 15.99
C ALA A 245 -1.42 -15.56 15.68
N ARG A 246 -1.03 -15.81 14.43
CA ARG A 246 -0.61 -17.16 14.05
C ARG A 246 0.72 -17.50 14.73
N PRO A 247 0.97 -18.78 15.01
CA PRO A 247 2.23 -19.17 15.62
C PRO A 247 3.42 -19.07 14.66
N GLN A 248 4.64 -19.11 15.19
CA GLN A 248 5.83 -19.22 14.35
C GLN A 248 5.80 -20.54 13.56
N PRO A 249 6.13 -20.55 12.26
CA PRO A 249 6.63 -19.42 11.44
C PRO A 249 5.55 -18.55 10.80
N TYR A 250 4.28 -18.95 10.86
CA TYR A 250 3.14 -18.34 10.15
C TYR A 250 2.77 -16.93 10.62
N ALA A 251 3.26 -16.50 11.79
CA ALA A 251 3.21 -15.11 12.23
C ALA A 251 3.92 -14.16 11.25
N PHE A 252 5.06 -14.60 10.71
CA PHE A 252 6.04 -13.79 9.97
C PHE A 252 5.98 -14.01 8.46
N ASN A 253 5.06 -14.85 7.99
CA ASN A 253 4.84 -15.09 6.58
C ASN A 253 3.36 -14.97 6.22
N ASP A 254 3.12 -15.01 4.92
CA ASP A 254 1.81 -14.91 4.30
C ASP A 254 1.30 -16.28 3.79
N GLU A 255 1.64 -17.37 4.47
CA GLU A 255 1.10 -18.68 4.11
C GLU A 255 -0.44 -18.64 4.18
N PRO A 256 -1.19 -19.09 3.16
CA PRO A 256 -2.65 -19.11 3.21
C PRO A 256 -3.20 -20.09 4.28
N PRO A 257 -4.38 -19.83 4.86
CA PRO A 257 -5.02 -20.79 5.75
C PRO A 257 -5.38 -22.09 5.00
N ASN A 258 -4.98 -23.23 5.56
CA ASN A 258 -5.14 -24.54 4.94
C ASN A 258 -5.62 -25.58 5.97
N LEU A 259 -6.76 -26.22 5.68
CA LEU A 259 -7.34 -27.27 6.54
C LEU A 259 -6.43 -28.49 6.73
N GLY A 260 -5.57 -28.80 5.73
CA GLY A 260 -4.58 -29.86 5.82
C GLY A 260 -3.37 -29.51 6.71
N SER A 261 -3.19 -28.24 7.05
CA SER A 261 -2.13 -27.75 7.95
C SER A 261 -2.74 -26.84 9.03
N PRO A 262 -3.32 -27.40 10.11
CA PRO A 262 -4.11 -26.63 11.08
C PRO A 262 -3.40 -25.44 11.72
N SER A 263 -2.07 -25.46 11.84
CA SER A 263 -1.27 -24.33 12.35
C SER A 263 -1.30 -23.08 11.46
N THR A 264 -1.77 -23.19 10.22
CA THR A 264 -1.96 -22.06 9.28
C THR A 264 -3.30 -21.36 9.44
N LEU A 265 -4.28 -22.03 10.05
CA LEU A 265 -5.63 -21.50 10.30
C LEU A 265 -5.59 -20.44 11.39
N PHE A 266 -6.54 -19.50 11.33
CA PHE A 266 -6.69 -18.47 12.33
C PHE A 266 -7.54 -18.97 13.50
N VAL A 267 -7.04 -18.75 14.72
CA VAL A 267 -7.79 -19.06 15.94
C VAL A 267 -8.69 -17.86 16.27
N PRO A 268 -9.98 -18.07 16.62
CA PRO A 268 -10.84 -16.99 17.10
C PRO A 268 -10.22 -16.29 18.32
N TYR A 269 -10.04 -14.98 18.25
CA TYR A 269 -9.62 -14.17 19.39
C TYR A 269 -10.69 -14.23 20.48
N LEU A 270 -10.29 -14.66 21.66
CA LEU A 270 -11.15 -14.78 22.82
C LEU A 270 -10.44 -14.18 24.02
N TRP A 271 -10.90 -13.01 24.48
CA TRP A 271 -10.42 -12.47 25.75
C TRP A 271 -11.01 -13.31 26.89
N PRO A 272 -10.20 -14.09 27.63
CA PRO A 272 -10.71 -14.96 28.67
C PRO A 272 -11.42 -14.16 29.76
N ASP A 273 -12.49 -14.71 30.30
CA ASP A 273 -13.10 -14.21 31.51
C ASP A 273 -12.08 -14.20 32.66
N GLU A 274 -11.97 -13.06 33.33
CA GLU A 274 -11.06 -12.86 34.45
C GLU A 274 -11.74 -13.17 35.79
N PRO A 275 -11.01 -13.60 36.82
CA PRO A 275 -11.59 -14.06 38.08
C PRO A 275 -12.50 -13.02 38.77
N ASP A 276 -13.55 -13.48 39.44
CA ASP A 276 -14.54 -12.60 40.10
C ASP A 276 -13.91 -11.80 41.25
N THR A 277 -13.06 -12.49 42.02
CA THR A 277 -12.48 -11.98 43.25
C THR A 277 -10.98 -12.27 43.29
N PRO A 278 -10.15 -11.30 43.68
CA PRO A 278 -8.72 -11.52 43.85
C PRO A 278 -8.47 -12.38 45.09
N THR A 279 -7.55 -13.35 45.01
CA THR A 279 -7.01 -14.00 46.22
C THR A 279 -5.97 -13.07 46.85
N THR A 280 -6.05 -12.85 48.16
CA THR A 280 -5.20 -11.90 48.90
C THR A 280 -3.71 -12.08 48.58
N THR A 281 -3.09 -11.00 48.06
CA THR A 281 -1.67 -10.85 47.69
C THR A 281 -1.16 -11.86 46.64
N ASP A 282 -1.53 -11.63 45.40
CA ASP A 282 -0.97 -12.33 44.25
C ASP A 282 0.40 -11.75 43.89
N LYS A 283 1.48 -12.54 43.96
CA LYS A 283 2.83 -12.12 43.51
C LYS A 283 3.25 -10.73 44.03
N THR A 284 2.84 -10.36 45.25
CA THR A 284 3.04 -9.04 45.91
C THR A 284 2.20 -7.85 45.38
N VAL A 285 1.23 -8.10 44.52
CA VAL A 285 0.30 -7.12 43.94
C VAL A 285 -1.08 -7.27 44.57
N THR A 286 -1.63 -6.17 45.06
CA THR A 286 -3.04 -6.09 45.50
C THR A 286 -3.92 -5.76 44.30
N VAL A 287 -4.55 -6.77 43.71
CA VAL A 287 -5.57 -6.58 42.67
C VAL A 287 -6.86 -6.10 43.35
N SER A 288 -7.35 -4.91 43.03
CA SER A 288 -8.64 -4.42 43.56
C SER A 288 -9.82 -4.81 42.67
N ARG A 289 -9.56 -5.04 41.38
CA ARG A 289 -10.57 -5.44 40.38
C ARG A 289 -9.93 -5.97 39.09
N TYR A 290 -10.64 -6.86 38.39
CA TYR A 290 -10.33 -7.31 37.03
C TYR A 290 -11.05 -6.48 35.95
N ASP A 291 -10.40 -6.29 34.81
CA ASP A 291 -10.82 -5.40 33.71
C ASP A 291 -11.81 -6.09 32.75
N ASN A 292 -11.85 -7.43 32.73
CA ASN A 292 -12.74 -8.22 31.89
C ASN A 292 -13.28 -9.48 32.61
N SER A 293 -13.92 -9.29 33.76
CA SER A 293 -14.69 -10.32 34.46
C SER A 293 -16.17 -10.21 34.03
N TYR A 294 -16.73 -11.28 33.45
CA TYR A 294 -18.07 -11.31 32.85
C TYR A 294 -18.86 -12.62 33.10
N LEU A 295 -18.25 -13.67 33.64
CA LEU A 295 -18.88 -14.92 34.05
C LEU A 295 -18.49 -15.29 35.48
N ALA A 296 -19.42 -15.84 36.26
CA ALA A 296 -19.12 -16.32 37.60
C ALA A 296 -18.13 -17.49 37.59
N ASP A 297 -17.10 -17.42 38.44
CA ASP A 297 -16.11 -18.46 38.64
C ASP A 297 -16.77 -19.79 39.03
N GLN A 298 -16.27 -20.90 38.46
CA GLN A 298 -16.81 -22.25 38.70
C GLN A 298 -15.87 -23.14 39.53
N ASN A 299 -14.79 -22.58 40.07
CA ASN A 299 -13.90 -23.26 41.00
C ASN A 299 -13.32 -22.27 42.02
N THR A 300 -12.74 -22.77 43.11
CA THR A 300 -12.13 -21.97 44.18
C THR A 300 -10.60 -22.05 44.17
N GLY A 301 -10.00 -22.37 43.01
CA GLY A 301 -8.56 -22.50 42.83
C GLY A 301 -7.83 -21.15 42.83
N THR A 302 -6.55 -21.17 42.45
CA THR A 302 -5.79 -19.93 42.23
C THR A 302 -6.45 -19.06 41.15
N VAL A 303 -6.09 -17.78 41.08
CA VAL A 303 -6.62 -16.89 40.02
C VAL A 303 -6.28 -17.42 38.62
N GLU A 304 -5.10 -18.01 38.41
CA GLU A 304 -4.74 -18.63 37.13
C GLU A 304 -5.62 -19.85 36.83
N GLN A 305 -5.88 -20.68 37.84
CA GLN A 305 -6.74 -21.85 37.70
C GLN A 305 -8.19 -21.45 37.39
N ARG A 306 -8.69 -20.35 37.97
CA ARG A 306 -10.03 -19.80 37.69
C ARG A 306 -10.11 -19.16 36.31
N GLN A 307 -9.11 -18.37 35.92
CA GLN A 307 -9.05 -17.73 34.60
C GLN A 307 -9.02 -18.76 33.47
N ALA A 308 -8.18 -19.78 33.60
CA ALA A 308 -8.05 -20.82 32.60
C ALA A 308 -9.23 -21.83 32.60
N TYR A 309 -10.17 -21.78 33.53
CA TYR A 309 -11.14 -22.87 33.70
C TYR A 309 -12.26 -22.86 32.66
N LEU A 310 -12.25 -23.81 31.73
CA LEU A 310 -13.21 -23.87 30.62
C LEU A 310 -14.67 -24.09 31.03
N THR A 311 -14.92 -24.73 32.18
CA THR A 311 -16.29 -25.10 32.59
C THR A 311 -17.16 -23.87 32.85
N LYS A 312 -16.55 -22.68 33.02
CA LYS A 312 -17.30 -21.42 33.10
C LYS A 312 -17.94 -21.01 31.77
N TYR A 313 -17.47 -21.47 30.62
CA TYR A 313 -18.08 -21.18 29.32
C TYR A 313 -19.12 -22.25 28.94
N ARG A 314 -20.34 -22.15 29.49
CA ARG A 314 -21.47 -23.05 29.17
C ARG A 314 -22.77 -22.26 29.01
N SER A 315 -23.77 -22.86 28.38
CA SER A 315 -25.05 -22.21 28.03
C SER A 315 -25.95 -21.87 29.23
N SER A 316 -25.78 -22.52 30.39
CA SER A 316 -26.39 -22.09 31.66
C SER A 316 -25.35 -21.55 32.63
N GLN A 317 -25.15 -20.23 32.62
CA GLN A 317 -24.21 -19.53 33.51
C GLN A 317 -24.83 -18.33 34.22
N VAL A 318 -24.07 -17.82 35.19
CA VAL A 318 -24.40 -16.57 35.88
C VAL A 318 -23.55 -15.46 35.29
N LYS A 319 -24.22 -14.46 34.69
CA LYS A 319 -23.59 -13.22 34.24
C LYS A 319 -23.31 -12.36 35.48
N ILE A 320 -22.07 -11.96 35.66
CA ILE A 320 -21.69 -11.06 36.75
C ILE A 320 -21.87 -9.59 36.33
N PRO A 321 -22.19 -8.67 37.27
CA PRO A 321 -22.29 -7.26 36.97
C PRO A 321 -20.97 -6.70 36.40
N GLN A 322 -21.04 -6.23 35.16
CA GLN A 322 -19.89 -5.65 34.46
C GLN A 322 -19.53 -4.29 35.07
N LYS A 323 -18.28 -3.83 34.88
CA LYS A 323 -17.92 -2.42 35.10
C LYS A 323 -18.89 -1.57 34.30
N PRO A 324 -19.62 -0.61 34.93
CA PRO A 324 -20.44 0.29 34.16
C PRO A 324 -19.52 0.99 33.17
N THR A 325 -19.78 0.80 31.88
CA THR A 325 -19.16 1.61 30.82
C THR A 325 -19.46 3.06 31.20
N PRO A 326 -18.46 3.94 31.38
CA PRO A 326 -18.73 5.35 31.58
C PRO A 326 -19.66 5.82 30.45
N ALA A 327 -20.72 6.55 30.76
CA ALA A 327 -21.79 6.94 29.82
C ALA A 327 -21.30 7.72 28.57
N LEU A 328 -20.01 8.05 28.49
CA LEU A 328 -19.34 8.78 27.42
C LEU A 328 -18.37 7.92 26.58
N LYS A 329 -18.19 6.63 26.89
CA LYS A 329 -17.38 5.72 26.08
C LYS A 329 -18.32 4.84 25.23
N PRO A 330 -18.08 4.69 23.91
CA PRO A 330 -18.97 3.94 23.01
C PRO A 330 -19.09 2.46 23.43
N PHE A 331 -19.88 1.64 22.71
CA PHE A 331 -20.09 0.19 22.96
C PHE A 331 -18.77 -0.61 22.96
N ASN A 332 -17.94 -0.42 23.98
CA ASN A 332 -16.69 -1.07 24.25
C ASN A 332 -17.08 -2.37 24.93
N THR A 333 -16.98 -3.47 24.18
CA THR A 333 -17.51 -4.77 24.55
C THR A 333 -16.74 -5.32 25.74
N HIS A 334 -17.29 -5.21 26.94
CA HIS A 334 -16.97 -6.15 28.02
C HIS A 334 -17.38 -7.56 27.55
N GLY A 335 -16.63 -8.58 27.94
CA GLY A 335 -16.90 -9.95 27.51
C GLY A 335 -15.83 -10.53 26.58
N PRO A 336 -16.16 -11.62 25.87
CA PRO A 336 -15.19 -12.39 25.10
C PRO A 336 -14.63 -11.66 23.87
N ASN A 337 -15.35 -10.66 23.35
CA ASN A 337 -14.94 -9.82 22.21
C ASN A 337 -14.36 -8.47 22.65
N LYS A 338 -13.88 -8.34 23.90
CA LYS A 338 -13.22 -7.10 24.34
C LYS A 338 -12.06 -6.75 23.43
N SER A 339 -11.95 -5.49 23.03
CA SER A 339 -10.89 -5.04 22.13
C SER A 339 -10.85 -5.78 20.80
N CYS A 340 -12.03 -6.13 20.29
CA CYS A 340 -12.19 -6.53 18.91
C CYS A 340 -12.73 -5.35 18.10
N GLY A 341 -11.86 -4.75 17.29
CA GLY A 341 -12.13 -3.54 16.53
C GLY A 341 -13.15 -3.69 15.39
N GLN A 342 -13.17 -2.67 14.54
CA GLN A 342 -13.90 -2.72 13.28
C GLN A 342 -13.23 -3.67 12.29
N PRO A 343 -14.01 -4.32 11.41
CA PRO A 343 -13.46 -5.19 10.39
C PRO A 343 -12.56 -4.43 9.42
N ILE A 344 -11.57 -5.13 8.88
CA ILE A 344 -10.80 -4.70 7.73
C ILE A 344 -11.75 -4.34 6.58
N GLN A 345 -11.46 -3.25 5.88
CA GLN A 345 -11.96 -3.00 4.53
C GLN A 345 -10.88 -3.51 3.56
N GLN A 346 -11.21 -4.53 2.77
CA GLN A 346 -10.26 -5.09 1.81
C GLN A 346 -9.87 -4.07 0.73
N LEU A 347 -8.79 -4.36 -0.01
CA LEU A 347 -8.37 -3.54 -1.15
C LEU A 347 -9.55 -3.35 -2.12
N THR A 348 -9.87 -2.10 -2.41
CA THR A 348 -10.96 -1.73 -3.30
C THR A 348 -10.61 -0.48 -4.09
N THR A 349 -11.18 -0.36 -5.29
CA THR A 349 -11.15 0.85 -6.11
C THR A 349 -12.26 1.83 -5.73
N ASN A 350 -13.21 1.43 -4.87
CA ASN A 350 -14.29 2.29 -4.39
C ASN A 350 -13.84 3.10 -3.16
N MET A 351 -13.38 4.33 -3.40
CA MET A 351 -12.87 5.22 -2.34
C MET A 351 -13.96 5.70 -1.37
N ASP A 352 -15.24 5.70 -1.76
CA ASP A 352 -16.33 6.06 -0.85
C ASP A 352 -16.51 5.04 0.27
N VAL A 353 -16.29 3.75 -0.03
CA VAL A 353 -16.32 2.69 0.98
C VAL A 353 -15.14 2.83 1.95
N VAL A 354 -13.96 3.21 1.44
CA VAL A 354 -12.77 3.48 2.27
C VAL A 354 -13.02 4.69 3.20
N ARG A 355 -13.51 5.81 2.65
CA ARG A 355 -13.89 7.00 3.43
C ARG A 355 -14.95 6.68 4.49
N SER A 356 -15.96 5.90 4.12
CA SER A 356 -17.00 5.45 5.06
C SER A 356 -16.40 4.64 6.21
N ALA A 357 -15.50 3.70 5.90
CA ALA A 357 -14.82 2.88 6.90
C ALA A 357 -13.93 3.73 7.84
N ILE A 358 -13.20 4.72 7.32
CA ILE A 358 -12.42 5.68 8.12
C ILE A 358 -13.35 6.51 9.03
N SER A 359 -14.44 7.05 8.49
CA SER A 359 -15.33 7.98 9.21
C SER A 359 -15.91 7.40 10.50
N ILE A 360 -16.16 6.08 10.50
CA ILE A 360 -16.76 5.38 11.63
C ILE A 360 -15.73 4.95 12.67
N MET A 361 -14.42 5.17 12.47
CA MET A 361 -13.36 4.65 13.35
C MET A 361 -13.38 5.20 14.77
N ARG A 362 -13.71 4.39 15.77
CA ARG A 362 -13.79 4.84 17.17
C ARG A 362 -12.64 4.29 18.01
N PRO A 363 -12.18 5.04 19.04
CA PRO A 363 -11.16 4.56 19.96
C PRO A 363 -11.72 3.41 20.81
N TRP A 364 -10.87 2.43 21.12
CA TRP A 364 -11.17 1.23 21.91
C TRP A 364 -10.44 1.27 23.25
N ASP A 365 -11.14 1.78 24.26
CA ASP A 365 -10.63 1.92 25.62
C ASP A 365 -10.39 0.58 26.34
N ASP A 366 -9.68 0.66 27.46
CA ASP A 366 -9.41 -0.45 28.39
C ASP A 366 -8.71 -1.63 27.68
N SER A 367 -7.85 -1.29 26.71
CA SER A 367 -7.09 -2.20 25.86
C SER A 367 -5.66 -1.72 25.65
N GLY A 368 -4.85 -2.56 25.03
CA GLY A 368 -3.48 -2.26 24.66
C GLY A 368 -3.33 -2.03 23.16
N THR A 369 -2.12 -1.72 22.74
CA THR A 369 -1.76 -1.47 21.34
C THR A 369 -0.85 -2.59 20.84
N ASN A 370 -1.23 -3.23 19.74
CA ASN A 370 -0.42 -4.25 19.07
C ASN A 370 -0.16 -3.84 17.60
N VAL A 371 0.81 -2.95 17.42
CA VAL A 371 1.24 -2.42 16.12
C VAL A 371 1.76 -3.54 15.21
N ALA A 372 2.45 -4.54 15.77
CA ALA A 372 2.98 -5.65 15.00
C ALA A 372 1.87 -6.46 14.31
N GLU A 373 0.76 -6.71 15.02
CA GLU A 373 -0.41 -7.37 14.44
C GLU A 373 -1.05 -6.51 13.34
N GLY A 374 -1.22 -5.21 13.58
CA GLY A 374 -1.74 -4.27 12.59
C GLY A 374 -0.90 -4.28 11.29
N LEU A 375 0.42 -4.23 11.42
CA LEU A 375 1.34 -4.31 10.27
C LEU A 375 1.29 -5.66 9.55
N ALA A 376 1.19 -6.76 10.30
CA ALA A 376 1.07 -8.08 9.71
C ALA A 376 -0.20 -8.20 8.86
N TRP A 377 -1.34 -7.66 9.32
CA TRP A 377 -2.56 -7.59 8.51
C TRP A 377 -2.48 -6.59 7.36
N GLY A 378 -1.81 -5.47 7.54
CA GLY A 378 -1.49 -4.54 6.44
C GLY A 378 -0.74 -5.24 5.31
N TRP A 379 0.21 -6.11 5.64
CA TRP A 379 0.90 -6.94 4.65
C TRP A 379 -0.04 -7.98 4.02
N ARG A 380 -0.80 -8.74 4.83
CA ARG A 380 -1.74 -9.78 4.32
C ARG A 380 -2.75 -9.22 3.32
N VAL A 381 -3.28 -8.02 3.57
CA VAL A 381 -4.27 -7.40 2.67
C VAL A 381 -3.64 -6.91 1.36
N LEU A 382 -2.34 -6.64 1.34
CA LEU A 382 -1.61 -6.33 0.11
C LEU A 382 -1.12 -7.57 -0.63
N SER A 383 -1.13 -8.73 0.01
CA SER A 383 -0.67 -9.96 -0.61
C SER A 383 -1.73 -10.52 -1.57
N PRO A 384 -1.36 -11.29 -2.61
CA PRO A 384 -2.34 -11.95 -3.49
C PRO A 384 -3.03 -13.18 -2.88
N GLY A 385 -2.54 -13.69 -1.74
CA GLY A 385 -3.02 -14.93 -1.11
C GLY A 385 -4.27 -14.74 -0.24
N GLU A 386 -4.96 -15.84 0.08
CA GLU A 386 -6.00 -15.78 1.11
C GLU A 386 -5.37 -15.37 2.46
N PRO A 387 -6.05 -14.54 3.28
CA PRO A 387 -7.49 -14.27 3.25
C PRO A 387 -8.00 -13.23 2.23
N TYR A 388 -7.16 -12.30 1.80
CA TYR A 388 -7.57 -11.18 0.95
C TYR A 388 -6.83 -11.24 -0.38
N THR A 389 -7.51 -11.70 -1.43
CA THR A 389 -6.89 -12.02 -2.73
C THR A 389 -6.89 -10.87 -3.72
N GLU A 390 -7.29 -9.67 -3.31
CA GLU A 390 -7.45 -8.51 -4.18
C GLU A 390 -6.13 -7.85 -4.58
N GLY A 391 -5.04 -8.15 -3.86
CA GLY A 391 -3.70 -7.62 -4.12
C GLY A 391 -3.03 -8.26 -5.34
N ALA A 392 -2.29 -7.47 -6.11
CA ALA A 392 -1.48 -8.01 -7.21
C ALA A 392 -0.32 -8.88 -6.71
N PRO A 393 0.25 -9.79 -7.52
CA PRO A 393 1.46 -10.53 -7.15
C PRO A 393 2.65 -9.62 -6.82
N PHE A 394 3.45 -10.02 -5.82
CA PHE A 394 4.72 -9.34 -5.53
C PHE A 394 5.69 -9.46 -6.71
N GLY A 395 6.50 -8.42 -6.93
CA GLY A 395 7.47 -8.38 -8.03
C GLY A 395 6.91 -7.95 -9.39
N THR A 396 5.61 -7.65 -9.48
CA THR A 396 5.00 -7.07 -10.68
C THR A 396 5.62 -5.69 -10.95
N THR A 397 6.22 -5.51 -12.13
CA THR A 397 7.01 -4.31 -12.49
C THR A 397 6.20 -3.01 -12.53
N SER A 398 4.89 -3.12 -12.76
CA SER A 398 3.92 -2.02 -12.86
C SER A 398 3.00 -1.92 -11.65
N THR A 399 3.33 -2.52 -10.50
CA THR A 399 2.56 -2.34 -9.25
C THR A 399 3.44 -1.82 -8.13
N ARG A 400 2.99 -0.76 -7.48
CA ARG A 400 3.60 -0.24 -6.27
C ARG A 400 2.68 -0.49 -5.08
N LYS A 401 3.23 -1.10 -4.03
CA LYS A 401 2.52 -1.45 -2.81
C LYS A 401 3.06 -0.62 -1.66
N TYR A 402 2.18 -0.03 -0.86
CA TYR A 402 2.55 0.81 0.28
C TYR A 402 1.75 0.40 1.52
N ILE A 403 2.44 0.29 2.65
CA ILE A 403 1.81 0.22 3.97
C ILE A 403 2.02 1.58 4.63
N ILE A 404 0.95 2.18 5.11
CA ILE A 404 0.99 3.45 5.82
C ILE A 404 0.40 3.22 7.20
N LEU A 405 1.26 3.28 8.22
CA LEU A 405 0.90 3.09 9.62
C LEU A 405 0.69 4.46 10.29
N LEU A 406 -0.49 4.69 10.88
CA LEU A 406 -0.76 5.86 11.71
C LEU A 406 -1.10 5.39 13.13
N THR A 407 -0.34 5.87 14.10
CA THR A 407 -0.44 5.56 15.54
C THR A 407 0.07 6.76 16.35
N ASP A 408 -0.23 6.82 17.65
CA ASP A 408 0.38 7.79 18.57
C ASP A 408 1.83 7.45 18.94
N GLY A 409 2.32 6.28 18.51
CA GLY A 409 3.72 5.85 18.63
C GLY A 409 4.01 4.94 19.81
N GLU A 410 3.02 4.59 20.62
CA GLU A 410 3.22 3.71 21.78
C GLU A 410 2.63 2.30 21.54
N ASN A 411 3.49 1.29 21.50
CA ASN A 411 3.05 -0.11 21.48
C ASN A 411 2.95 -0.65 22.91
N VAL A 412 1.79 -0.45 23.55
CA VAL A 412 1.62 -0.72 24.99
C VAL A 412 0.71 -1.92 25.24
N VAL A 413 1.28 -3.00 25.78
CA VAL A 413 0.52 -4.19 26.24
C VAL A 413 0.60 -4.38 27.77
N TYR A 414 1.48 -3.62 28.42
CA TYR A 414 1.71 -3.64 29.86
C TYR A 414 0.84 -2.57 30.56
N GLN A 415 1.04 -1.28 30.30
CA GLN A 415 0.30 -0.24 31.03
C GLN A 415 -1.12 0.02 30.53
N GLY A 416 -1.40 -0.10 29.22
CA GLY A 416 -2.69 0.24 28.63
C GLY A 416 -3.26 1.60 29.09
N ASP A 417 -4.51 1.89 28.75
CA ASP A 417 -5.18 3.11 29.27
C ASP A 417 -5.65 2.98 30.73
N THR A 418 -5.51 1.79 31.34
CA THR A 418 -6.08 1.45 32.65
C THR A 418 -5.07 1.23 33.78
N ASN A 419 -3.76 1.25 33.50
CA ASN A 419 -2.72 0.79 34.46
C ASN A 419 -3.01 -0.63 35.00
N TYR A 420 -3.54 -1.51 34.14
CA TYR A 420 -4.02 -2.82 34.53
C TYR A 420 -2.91 -3.83 34.85
N ALA A 421 -1.84 -3.93 34.05
CA ALA A 421 -0.75 -4.88 34.32
C ALA A 421 -0.12 -4.77 35.72
N PRO A 422 0.24 -3.58 36.24
CA PRO A 422 0.83 -3.50 37.57
C PRO A 422 -0.14 -3.86 38.69
N THR A 423 -1.43 -4.00 38.39
CA THR A 423 -2.49 -4.35 39.34
C THR A 423 -3.14 -5.70 39.08
N SER A 424 -2.62 -6.51 38.14
CA SER A 424 -3.16 -7.82 37.76
C SER A 424 -2.09 -8.91 37.70
N HIS A 425 -2.49 -10.14 38.00
CA HIS A 425 -1.61 -11.32 37.96
C HIS A 425 -1.11 -11.66 36.56
N ASN A 426 -1.84 -11.23 35.53
CA ASN A 426 -1.50 -11.38 34.12
C ASN A 426 -0.32 -10.50 33.71
N LYS A 427 -0.08 -9.38 34.40
CA LYS A 427 0.98 -8.40 34.08
C LYS A 427 0.92 -7.86 32.64
N SER A 428 -0.23 -7.97 31.99
CA SER A 428 -0.52 -7.47 30.65
C SER A 428 -2.03 -7.43 30.41
N GLN A 429 -2.44 -6.76 29.35
CA GLN A 429 -3.76 -6.92 28.76
C GLN A 429 -3.74 -8.06 27.74
N TYR A 430 -4.90 -8.68 27.48
CA TYR A 430 -4.99 -9.78 26.52
C TYR A 430 -4.88 -9.27 25.07
N THR A 431 -3.97 -9.87 24.31
CA THR A 431 -3.70 -9.50 22.91
C THR A 431 -3.92 -10.66 21.96
N SER A 432 -3.72 -10.43 20.66
CA SER A 432 -3.68 -11.51 19.67
C SER A 432 -2.66 -12.59 20.02
N TRP A 433 -1.68 -12.32 20.89
CA TRP A 433 -0.69 -13.27 21.38
C TRP A 433 -1.03 -13.93 22.72
N GLY A 434 -2.14 -13.53 23.35
CA GLY A 434 -2.45 -13.90 24.73
C GLY A 434 -2.11 -12.80 25.74
N TYR A 435 -2.01 -13.20 27.03
CA TYR A 435 -1.47 -12.38 28.12
C TYR A 435 0.07 -12.40 28.10
#